data_AF-T1L4F8-F1
#
_entry.id   AF-T1L4F8-F1
#
_cell.length_a   1.000
_cell.length_b   1.000
_cell.length_c   1.000
_cell.angle_alpha   90.00
_cell.angle_beta   90.00
_cell.angle_gamma   90.00
#
_symmetry.space_group_name_H-M   'P 1'
#
loop_
_entity.id
_entity.type
_entity.pdbx_description
1 polymer ?
#
loop_
_entity_poly.entity_id
_entity_poly.type
_entity_poly.pdbx_seq_one_letter_code
_entity_poly.pdbx_strand_id
1 'polypeptide(L)' 'MLKSILISLLRGLKHNNIVTLHDIIHTDKTLTLVFEYLEQDLRQYMDHCANLLSQNNVKIFPFQMVRGPSYIHRKQILH' A
#
# COMPACT_ATOMS: atom_id res chain seq x y z
N MET A 1 -20.68 9.18 -10.30
CA MET A 1 -21.04 8.00 -9.49
C MET A 1 -19.85 7.05 -9.30
N LEU A 2 -19.26 6.48 -10.36
CA LEU A 2 -18.09 5.56 -10.27
C LEU A 2 -16.85 6.14 -9.55
N LYS A 3 -16.53 7.43 -9.77
CA LYS A 3 -15.40 8.11 -9.10
C LYS A 3 -15.51 8.11 -7.55
N SER A 4 -16.73 8.18 -7.01
CA SER A 4 -16.96 8.26 -5.57
C SER A 4 -16.82 6.90 -4.85
N ILE A 5 -17.07 5.80 -5.56
CA ILE A 5 -16.98 4.43 -5.01
C ILE A 5 -15.52 4.04 -4.77
N LEU A 6 -14.65 4.28 -5.75
CA LEU A 6 -13.21 4.01 -5.64
C LEU A 6 -12.59 4.81 -4.48
N ILE A 7 -12.97 6.09 -4.38
CA ILE A 7 -12.57 6.98 -3.28
C ILE A 7 -13.02 6.44 -1.93
N SER A 8 -14.27 5.97 -1.82
CA SER A 8 -14.84 5.46 -0.58
C SER A 8 -14.20 4.12 -0.15
N LEU A 9 -13.88 3.26 -1.13
CA LEU A 9 -13.14 2.01 -0.88
C LEU A 9 -11.76 2.29 -0.30
N LEU A 10 -11.00 3.19 -0.93
CA LEU A 10 -9.65 3.54 -0.48
C LEU A 10 -9.65 4.22 0.90
N ARG A 11 -10.62 5.08 1.20
CA ARG A 11 -10.79 5.68 2.55
C ARG A 11 -11.09 4.63 3.64
N GLY A 12 -11.63 3.48 3.27
CA GLY A 12 -11.95 2.39 4.18
C GLY A 12 -10.80 1.41 4.45
N LEU A 13 -9.66 1.56 3.76
CA LEU A 13 -8.48 0.73 3.96
C LEU A 13 -7.60 1.34 5.06
N LYS A 14 -7.62 0.71 6.24
CA LYS A 14 -6.78 1.09 7.38
C LYS A 14 -6.09 -0.16 7.91
N HIS A 15 -4.84 -0.37 7.50
CA HIS A 15 -4.06 -1.54 7.86
C HIS A 15 -2.56 -1.24 7.76
N ASN A 16 -1.76 -1.66 8.74
CA ASN A 16 -0.33 -1.30 8.84
C ASN A 16 0.57 -1.82 7.70
N ASN A 17 0.04 -2.65 6.78
CA ASN A 17 0.77 -3.17 5.62
C ASN A 17 0.09 -2.74 4.30
N ILE A 18 -0.65 -1.64 4.33
CA ILE A 18 -1.28 -1.00 3.18
C ILE A 18 -1.04 0.49 3.34
N VAL A 19 -0.59 1.15 2.27
CA VAL A 19 -0.35 2.59 2.29
C VAL A 19 -1.64 3.35 2.58
N THR A 20 -1.55 4.23 3.57
CA THR A 20 -2.68 4.98 4.11
C THR A 20 -2.97 6.17 3.21
N LEU A 21 -4.22 6.27 2.74
CA LEU A 21 -4.71 7.46 2.05
C LEU A 21 -5.03 8.54 3.08
N HIS A 22 -4.25 9.63 3.07
CA HIS A 22 -4.44 10.77 3.96
C HIS A 22 -5.45 11.77 3.42
N ASP A 23 -5.38 12.09 2.12
CA ASP A 23 -6.26 13.09 1.52
C ASP A 23 -6.52 12.85 0.03
N ILE A 24 -7.54 13.52 -0.50
CA ILE A 24 -7.96 13.46 -1.89
C ILE A 24 -8.25 14.88 -2.36
N ILE A 25 -7.42 15.35 -3.29
CA ILE A 25 -7.56 16.69 -3.88
C ILE A 25 -8.21 16.52 -5.25
N HIS A 26 -9.39 17.10 -5.42
CA HIS A 26 -10.10 17.07 -6.69
C HIS A 26 -10.10 18.45 -7.34
N THR A 27 -9.62 18.52 -8.57
CA THR A 27 -9.76 19.69 -9.44
C THR A 27 -10.63 19.31 -10.64
N ASP A 28 -11.03 20.29 -11.44
CA ASP A 28 -11.84 20.05 -12.65
C ASP A 28 -11.16 19.09 -13.64
N LYS A 29 -9.82 19.02 -13.62
CA LYS A 29 -9.01 18.23 -14.56
C LYS A 29 -8.37 16.99 -13.94
N THR A 30 -8.16 16.97 -12.63
CA THR A 30 -7.36 15.93 -11.96
C THR A 30 -7.98 15.43 -10.66
N LEU A 31 -7.65 14.19 -10.32
CA LEU A 31 -7.90 13.60 -9.01
C LEU A 31 -6.54 13.17 -8.45
N THR A 32 -6.09 13.84 -7.40
CA THR A 32 -4.82 13.55 -6.73
C THR A 32 -5.09 12.82 -5.44
N LEU A 33 -4.43 11.67 -5.27
CA LEU A 33 -4.52 10.86 -4.06
C LEU A 33 -3.24 11.08 -3.23
N VAL A 34 -3.40 11.52 -2.00
CA VAL A 34 -2.30 11.82 -1.08
C VAL A 34 -2.12 10.64 -0.13
N PHE A 35 -1.03 9.91 -0.26
CA PHE A 35 -0.69 8.76 0.57
C PHE A 35 0.45 9.07 1.55
N GLU A 36 0.66 8.18 2.51
CA GLU A 36 1.91 8.15 3.28
C GLU A 36 3.12 7.94 2.36
N TYR A 37 4.24 8.56 2.74
CA TYR A 37 5.50 8.43 2.00
C TYR A 37 6.30 7.25 2.55
N LEU A 38 6.86 6.43 1.64
CA LEU A 38 7.86 5.43 1.95
C LEU A 38 9.15 5.78 1.21
N GLU A 39 10.27 5.75 1.92
CA GLU A 39 11.58 6.14 1.37
C GLU A 39 12.03 5.24 0.22
N GLN A 40 11.69 3.95 0.28
CA GLN A 40 12.16 2.94 -0.65
C GLN A 40 11.07 1.91 -0.94
N ASP A 41 11.04 1.41 -2.18
CA ASP A 41 10.33 0.17 -2.50
C ASP A 41 11.19 -1.06 -2.15
N LEU A 42 10.57 -2.25 -2.14
CA LEU A 42 11.27 -3.49 -1.77
C LEU A 42 12.44 -3.80 -2.69
N ARG A 43 12.34 -3.51 -4.00
CA ARG A 43 13.41 -3.77 -4.96
C ARG A 43 14.60 -2.87 -4.66
N GLN A 44 14.36 -1.58 -4.49
CA GLN A 44 15.38 -0.62 -4.08
C GLN A 44 16.04 -1.07 -2.79
N TYR A 45 15.28 -1.45 -1.76
CA TYR A 45 15.85 -1.94 -0.50
C TYR A 45 16.76 -3.16 -0.69
N MET A 46 16.33 -4.13 -1.51
CA MET A 46 17.12 -5.32 -1.82
C MET A 46 18.41 -4.98 -2.58
N ASP A 47 18.34 -4.08 -3.57
CA ASP A 47 19.49 -3.62 -4.34
C ASP A 47 20.51 -2.90 -3.43
N HIS A 48 20.05 -2.06 -2.49
CA HIS A 48 20.92 -1.41 -1.49
C HIS A 48 21.61 -2.43 -0.56
N CYS A 49 20.97 -3.56 -0.30
CA CYS A 49 21.52 -4.64 0.51
C CYS A 49 22.35 -5.65 -0.33
N ALA A 50 22.61 -5.37 -1.62
CA ALA A 50 23.25 -6.31 -2.56
C ALA A 50 22.57 -7.70 -2.58
N ASN A 51 21.24 -7.74 -2.40
CA ASN A 51 20.42 -8.94 -2.23
C ASN A 51 20.76 -9.82 -1.01
N LEU A 52 21.58 -9.33 -0.07
CA LEU A 52 21.94 -10.00 1.17
C LEU A 52 21.06 -9.48 2.32
N LEU A 53 19.85 -10.02 2.40
CA LEU A 53 18.90 -9.68 3.47
C LEU A 53 19.25 -10.40 4.78
N SER A 54 19.06 -9.72 5.91
CA SER A 54 19.16 -10.37 7.22
C SER A 54 18.11 -11.47 7.38
N GLN A 55 18.43 -12.51 8.14
CA GLN A 55 17.49 -13.63 8.42
C GLN A 55 16.16 -13.16 9.00
N ASN A 56 16.17 -12.04 9.75
CA ASN A 56 14.96 -11.46 10.29
C ASN A 56 14.08 -10.85 9.18
N ASN A 57 14.67 -10.07 8.27
CA ASN A 57 13.93 -9.40 7.19
C ASN A 57 13.39 -10.41 6.17
N VAL A 58 14.13 -11.49 5.91
CA VAL A 58 13.65 -12.62 5.08
C VAL A 58 12.37 -13.23 5.64
N LYS A 59 12.16 -13.23 6.96
CA LYS A 59 10.92 -13.72 7.59
C LYS A 59 9.82 -12.66 7.63
N ILE A 60 10.18 -11.42 7.96
CA ILE A 60 9.21 -10.35 8.20
C ILE A 60 8.60 -9.85 6.89
N PHE A 61 9.39 -9.66 5.82
CA PHE A 61 8.84 -9.09 4.57
C PHE A 61 7.77 -9.98 3.93
N PRO A 62 7.96 -11.29 3.74
CA PRO A 62 6.90 -12.15 3.22
C PRO A 62 5.66 -12.18 4.11
N PHE A 63 5.84 -12.17 5.43
CA PHE A 63 4.72 -12.10 6.36
C PHE A 63 3.89 -10.83 6.16
N GLN A 64 4.54 -9.67 6.07
CA GLN A 64 3.86 -8.40 5.82
C GLN A 64 3.22 -8.33 4.42
N MET A 65 3.90 -8.86 3.39
CA MET A 65 3.43 -8.92 2.02
C MET A 65 2.14 -9.73 1.87
N VAL A 66 1.89 -10.72 2.73
CA VAL A 66 0.62 -11.49 2.71
C VAL A 66 -0.44 -10.87 3.63
N ARG A 67 -0.02 -10.18 4.70
CA ARG A 67 -0.95 -9.58 5.69
C ARG A 67 -1.82 -8.48 5.07
N GLY A 68 -1.25 -7.63 4.21
CA GLY A 68 -2.00 -6.60 3.46
C GLY A 68 -3.07 -7.21 2.53
N PRO A 69 -2.69 -8.10 1.58
CA PRO A 69 -3.61 -8.86 0.73
C PRO A 69 -4.71 -9.59 1.52
N SER A 70 -4.37 -10.25 2.63
CA SER A 70 -5.36 -10.92 3.47
C SER A 70 -6.45 -9.96 3.98
N TYR A 71 -6.08 -8.72 4.33
CA TYR A 71 -7.04 -7.70 4.76
C TYR A 71 -7.95 -7.23 3.61
N ILE A 72 -7.40 -6.95 2.42
CA ILE A 72 -8.20 -6.49 1.27
C ILE A 72 -9.07 -7.60 0.68
N HIS A 73 -8.61 -8.85 0.68
CA HIS A 73 -9.40 -10.00 0.23
C HIS A 73 -10.65 -10.20 1.10
N ARG A 74 -10.54 -9.99 2.43
CA ARG A 74 -11.72 -9.99 3.33
C ARG A 74 -12.74 -8.89 3.01
N LYS A 75 -12.29 -7.82 2.35
CA LYS A 75 -13.14 -6.72 1.87
C LYS A 75 -13.56 -6.88 0.41
N GLN A 76 -13.35 -8.05 -0.19
CA GLN A 76 -13.69 -8.36 -1.59
C GLN A 76 -12.95 -7.46 -2.60
N ILE A 77 -11.75 -7.00 -2.24
CA ILE A 77 -10.87 -6.22 -3.13
C ILE A 77 -9.76 -7.14 -3.59
N LEU A 78 -9.59 -7.26 -4.91
CA LEU A 78 -8.46 -7.92 -5.55
C LEU A 78 -7.41 -6.87 -5.90
N HIS A 79 -6.15 -7.10 -5.51
CA HIS A 79 -5.02 -6.26 -5.89
C HIS A 79 -4.66 -6.44 -7.35
#